data_AF-A0A432TMC7-F1
#
_entry.id   AF-A0A432TMC7-F1
#
_cell.length_a   1.000
_cell.length_b   1.000
_cell.length_c   1.000
_cell.angle_alpha   90.00
_cell.angle_beta   90.00
_cell.angle_gamma   90.00
#
_symmetry.space_group_name_H-M   'P 1'
#
loop_
_entity.id
_entity.type
_entity.pdbx_description
1 polymer ?
#
loop_
_entity_poly.entity_id
_entity_poly.type
_entity_poly.pdbx_seq_one_letter_code
_entity_poly.pdbx_strand_id
1 'polypeptide(L)' 'YLGPNHIQLIEWPDLGKGAIAPADLTIVLSGIDQQRRAHISTHTPIGTKLLQCVNS' A
#
# COMPACT_ATOMS: atom_id res chain seq x y z
N TYR A 1 10.80 10.71 -9.29
CA TYR A 1 9.97 9.65 -8.70
C TYR A 1 8.61 10.16 -8.22
N LEU A 2 8.53 11.33 -7.57
CA LEU A 2 7.29 12.00 -7.15
C LEU A 2 6.54 12.73 -8.30
N GLY A 3 6.70 12.26 -9.53
CA GLY A 3 6.00 12.84 -10.68
C GLY A 3 4.53 12.40 -10.71
N PRO A 4 3.64 13.17 -11.36
CA PRO A 4 2.26 12.73 -11.59
C PRO A 4 2.23 11.47 -12.47
N ASN A 5 1.13 10.70 -12.38
CA ASN A 5 0.86 9.51 -13.20
C ASN A 5 1.86 8.35 -13.05
N HIS A 6 2.41 8.17 -11.85
CA HIS A 6 3.23 7.02 -11.49
C HIS A 6 2.65 6.31 -10.27
N ILE A 7 2.88 5.00 -10.18
CA ILE A 7 2.61 4.21 -8.98
C ILE A 7 3.91 4.13 -8.19
N GLN A 8 3.82 4.37 -6.88
CA GLN A 8 4.94 4.17 -5.96
C GLN A 8 4.68 2.92 -5.12
N LEU A 9 5.65 2.01 -5.12
CA LEU A 9 5.66 0.83 -4.26
C LEU A 9 6.84 0.98 -3.31
N ILE A 10 6.54 1.13 -2.03
CA ILE A 10 7.53 1.46 -1.01
C ILE A 10 7.53 0.33 0.02
N GLU A 11 8.64 -0.39 0.11
CA GLU A 11 8.89 -1.33 1.21
C GLU A 11 9.39 -0.58 2.45
N TRP A 12 9.08 -1.12 3.63
CA TRP A 12 9.48 -0.55 4.93
C TRP A 12 9.19 0.97 5.05
N PRO A 13 7.93 1.42 4.83
CA PRO A 13 7.60 2.84 4.79
C PRO A 13 7.93 3.58 6.08
N ASP A 14 8.00 2.88 7.22
CA ASP A 14 8.40 3.44 8.51
C ASP A 14 9.83 3.99 8.51
N LEU A 15 10.75 3.39 7.73
CA LEU A 15 12.12 3.90 7.59
C LEU A 15 12.19 5.20 6.78
N GLY A 16 11.17 5.48 5.96
CA GLY A 16 11.01 6.69 5.16
C GLY A 16 10.11 7.75 5.81
N LYS A 17 9.71 7.58 7.08
CA LYS A 17 8.75 8.45 7.75
C LYS A 17 9.18 9.93 7.70
N GLY A 18 8.30 10.78 7.17
CA GLY A 18 8.54 12.21 6.98
C GLY A 18 9.22 12.59 5.67
N ALA A 19 9.78 11.63 4.93
CA ALA A 19 10.38 11.83 3.61
C ALA A 19 9.51 11.33 2.45
N ILE A 20 8.57 10.41 2.72
CA ILE A 20 7.64 9.86 1.73
C ILE A 20 6.24 10.45 1.89
N ALA A 21 5.50 10.50 0.78
CA ALA A 21 4.10 10.92 0.79
C ALA A 21 3.22 9.91 1.55
N PRO A 22 2.10 10.34 2.16
CA PRO A 22 1.13 9.42 2.74
C PRO A 22 0.61 8.41 1.71
N ALA A 23 0.47 7.15 2.11
CA ALA A 23 0.04 6.09 1.21
C ALA A 23 -1.48 6.10 0.98
N ASP A 24 -1.90 5.99 -0.29
CA ASP A 24 -3.31 5.76 -0.65
C ASP A 24 -3.82 4.40 -0.17
N LEU A 25 -2.95 3.39 -0.19
CA LEU A 25 -3.22 2.00 0.15
C LEU A 25 -1.99 1.41 0.84
N THR A 26 -2.20 0.63 1.90
CA THR A 26 -1.14 -0.10 2.61
C THR A 26 -1.41 -1.59 2.56
N ILE A 27 -0.34 -2.35 2.31
CA ILE A 27 -0.35 -3.81 2.28
C ILE A 27 0.57 -4.28 3.40
N VAL A 28 0.01 -4.97 4.38
CA VAL A 28 0.78 -5.65 5.43
C VAL A 28 0.75 -7.14 5.14
N LEU A 29 1.93 -7.71 4.90
CA LEU A 29 2.10 -9.16 4.76
C LEU A 29 2.49 -9.75 6.11
N SER A 30 1.75 -10.76 6.55
CA SER A 30 2.04 -11.52 7.77
C SER A 30 1.93 -13.02 7.48
N GLY A 31 2.50 -13.86 8.34
CA GLY A 31 2.43 -15.31 8.14
C GLY A 31 3.37 -16.08 9.05
N ILE A 32 3.10 -17.39 9.15
CA ILE A 32 3.96 -18.38 9.80
C ILE A 32 4.38 -19.38 8.72
N ASP A 33 5.65 -19.76 8.73
CA ASP A 33 6.27 -20.65 7.74
C ASP A 33 5.99 -20.22 6.29
N GLN A 34 5.27 -21.05 5.54
CA GLN A 34 4.96 -20.84 4.12
C GLN A 34 3.60 -20.18 3.89
N GLN A 35 2.86 -19.84 4.95
CA GLN A 35 1.59 -19.14 4.82
C GLN A 35 1.80 -17.64 4.69
N ARG A 36 0.98 -16.98 3.87
CA ARG A 36 0.94 -15.52 3.78
C ARG A 36 -0.49 -15.03 3.90
N ARG A 37 -0.69 -14.02 4.72
CA ARG A 37 -1.91 -13.23 4.84
C ARG A 37 -1.57 -11.80 4.45
N ALA A 38 -2.20 -11.33 3.39
CA ALA A 38 -2.19 -9.91 3.05
C ALA A 38 -3.35 -9.22 3.77
N HIS A 39 -3.05 -8.19 4.53
CA HIS A 39 -4.03 -7.24 5.02
C HIS A 39 -3.90 -5.95 4.22
N ILE A 40 -4.99 -5.51 3.61
CA ILE A 40 -5.02 -4.31 2.78
C ILE A 40 -5.90 -3.26 3.47
N SER A 41 -5.37 -2.07 3.64
CA SER A 41 -6.08 -0.90 4.18
C SER A 41 -5.97 0.26 3.21
N THR A 42 -7.03 1.07 3.10
CA THR A 42 -7.09 2.23 2.18
C THR A 42 -7.26 3.51 2.96
N HIS A 43 -6.60 4.58 2.54
CA HIS A 43 -6.58 5.85 3.26
C HIS A 43 -7.08 7.03 2.44
N THR A 44 -7.32 6.83 1.14
CA THR A 44 -7.86 7.84 0.24
C THR A 44 -8.96 7.26 -0.65
N PRO A 45 -9.79 8.10 -1.29
CA PRO A 45 -10.79 7.64 -2.25
C PRO A 45 -10.19 6.87 -3.44
N ILE A 46 -8.96 7.22 -3.84
CA ILE A 46 -8.22 6.49 -4.88
C ILE A 46 -7.89 5.08 -4.37
N GLY A 47 -7.37 4.96 -3.14
CA GLY A 47 -7.11 3.68 -2.50
C GLY A 47 -8.37 2.80 -2.39
N THR A 48 -9.51 3.37 -2.00
CA THR A 48 -10.79 2.64 -1.92
C THR A 48 -11.26 2.13 -3.29
N LYS A 49 -11.14 2.95 -4.35
CA LYS A 49 -11.45 2.51 -5.72
C LYS A 49 -10.53 1.37 -6.17
N LEU A 50 -9.23 1.46 -5.88
CA LEU A 50 -8.29 0.39 -6.17
C LEU A 50 -8.68 -0.92 -5.48
N LEU A 51 -9.03 -0.85 -4.18
CA LEU A 51 -9.47 -2.03 -3.42
C LEU A 51 -10.72 -2.70 -4.02
N GLN A 52 -11.68 -1.90 -4.50
CA GLN A 52 -12.87 -2.42 -5.18
C GLN A 52 -12.51 -3.18 -6.46
N CYS A 53 -11.60 -2.66 -7.27
CA CYS A 53 -11.17 -3.30 -8.51
C CYS A 53 -10.44 -4.64 -8.28
N VAL A 54 -9.69 -4.78 -7.19
CA VAL A 54 -8.90 -6.01 -6.92
C VAL A 54 -9.68 -7.08 -6.14
N ASN A 55 -10.80 -6.71 -5.53
CA ASN A 55 -11.72 -7.64 -4.84
C ASN A 55 -12.91 -8.08 -5.70
N SER A 56 -12.88 -7.78 -7.01
CA SER A 56 -13.91 -8.14 -7.99
C SER A 56 -13.77 -9.57 -8.51
#